data_AF-A0A1W6MXD3-F1
#
_entry.id   AF-A0A1W6MXD3-F1
#
_cell.length_a   1.000
_cell.length_b   1.000
_cell.length_c   1.000
_cell.angle_alpha   90.00
_cell.angle_beta   90.00
_cell.angle_gamma   90.00
#
_symmetry.space_group_name_H-M   'P 1'
#
loop_
_entity.id
_entity.type
_entity.pdbx_description
1 polymer ?
#
loop_
_entity_poly.entity_id
_entity_poly.type
_entity_poly.pdbx_seq_one_letter_code
_entity_poly.pdbx_strand_id
1 'polypeptide(L)'
;MRRNIARWALTLLGFALAVGGATAMLRGWDIVQVERGWSQFIAGAAALSGGAIVIALAEVVARLDRLLAASASMADASAKQASAAQAEPEAPSPHERRAAPPPPPQSEQRAAPPPPQPEQRAAPPAASAPPLAASAMPDPMPESRQPAPAPAAALAPPTPLRPRREEAPAPIAAPKRQAAAQPPQDGEEPREVERYQSGGLTYAMFSDGSVELRSETGAQRFSSIEELRAMLATQE
;
A
#
# COMPACT_ATOMS: atom_id res chain seq x y z
N MET A 1 26.29 10.56 -21.31
CA MET A 1 24.97 11.06 -21.76
C MET A 1 23.83 10.06 -21.58
N ARG A 2 23.94 8.81 -22.09
CA ARG A 2 22.85 7.81 -22.04
C ARG A 2 22.26 7.53 -20.64
N ARG A 3 23.10 7.49 -19.59
CA ARG A 3 22.65 7.30 -18.20
C ARG A 3 21.71 8.40 -17.71
N ASN A 4 22.00 9.66 -18.08
CA ASN A 4 21.15 10.78 -17.70
C ASN A 4 19.79 10.70 -18.41
N ILE A 5 19.78 10.29 -19.69
CA ILE A 5 18.54 10.14 -20.48
C ILE A 5 17.64 9.07 -19.87
N ALA A 6 18.20 7.91 -19.49
CA ALA A 6 17.43 6.83 -18.86
C ALA A 6 16.78 7.29 -17.53
N ARG A 7 17.53 8.04 -16.71
CA ARG A 7 17.00 8.60 -15.46
C ARG A 7 15.85 9.57 -15.73
N TRP A 8 16.06 10.54 -16.62
CA TRP A 8 15.02 11.51 -16.98
C TRP A 8 13.78 10.84 -17.56
N ALA A 9 13.96 9.82 -18.41
CA ALA A 9 12.86 9.05 -18.97
C ALA A 9 12.04 8.35 -17.87
N LEU A 10 12.69 7.71 -16.89
CA LEU A 10 12.00 7.02 -15.80
C LEU A 10 11.23 8.00 -14.90
N THR A 11 11.85 9.14 -14.55
CA THR A 11 11.21 10.17 -13.73
C THR A 11 10.01 10.79 -14.45
N LEU A 12 10.15 11.11 -15.74
CA LEU A 12 9.06 11.65 -16.55
C LEU A 12 7.92 10.63 -16.73
N LEU A 13 8.25 9.36 -16.93
CA LEU A 13 7.28 8.28 -17.03
C LEU A 13 6.49 8.12 -15.72
N GLY A 14 7.18 8.03 -14.58
CA GLY A 14 6.53 7.93 -13.27
C GLY A 14 5.67 9.15 -12.96
N PHE A 15 6.13 10.35 -13.32
CA PHE A 15 5.36 11.58 -13.18
C PHE A 15 4.10 11.60 -14.06
N ALA A 16 4.22 11.20 -15.33
CA ALA A 16 3.09 11.11 -16.23
C ALA A 16 2.05 10.10 -15.72
N LEU A 17 2.49 8.95 -15.18
CA LEU A 17 1.62 7.95 -14.59
C LEU A 17 0.92 8.48 -13.33
N ALA A 18 1.64 9.21 -12.47
CA ALA A 18 1.09 9.83 -11.27
C ALA A 18 0.02 10.88 -11.59
N VAL A 19 0.31 11.80 -12.52
CA VAL A 19 -0.64 12.83 -12.96
C VAL A 19 -1.85 12.20 -13.66
N GLY A 20 -1.65 11.19 -14.50
CA GLY A 20 -2.73 10.43 -15.13
C GLY A 20 -3.64 9.76 -14.11
N GLY A 21 -3.06 9.11 -13.09
CA GLY A 21 -3.80 8.49 -11.99
C GLY A 21 -4.62 9.51 -11.18
N ALA A 22 -4.00 10.62 -10.79
CA ALA A 22 -4.70 11.71 -10.09
C ALA A 22 -5.86 12.30 -10.92
N THR A 23 -5.66 12.48 -12.24
CA THR A 23 -6.70 12.98 -13.14
C THR A 23 -7.85 11.97 -13.26
N ALA A 24 -7.55 10.67 -13.31
CA ALA A 24 -8.56 9.61 -13.33
C ALA A 24 -9.38 9.58 -12.03
N MET A 25 -8.74 9.80 -10.88
CA MET A 25 -9.45 9.90 -9.58
C MET A 25 -10.40 11.11 -9.55
N LEU A 26 -9.94 12.29 -9.98
CA LEU A 26 -10.77 13.50 -10.01
C LEU A 26 -12.00 13.33 -10.91
N ARG A 27 -11.84 12.74 -12.09
CA ARG A 27 -12.97 12.44 -12.99
C ARG A 27 -13.85 11.30 -12.50
N GLY A 28 -13.26 10.31 -11.81
CA GLY A 28 -13.99 9.20 -11.21
C GLY A 28 -14.94 9.67 -10.12
N TRP A 29 -14.52 10.68 -9.34
CA TRP A 29 -15.29 11.28 -8.25
C TRP A 29 -16.63 11.86 -8.72
N ASP A 30 -16.65 12.61 -9.81
CA ASP A 30 -17.90 13.17 -10.37
C ASP A 30 -18.86 12.10 -10.91
N ILE A 31 -18.35 10.90 -11.21
CA ILE A 31 -19.10 9.78 -11.78
C ILE A 31 -19.46 8.72 -10.71
N VAL A 32 -19.17 8.98 -9.42
CA VAL A 32 -19.39 7.99 -8.32
C VAL A 32 -20.84 7.51 -8.21
N GLN A 33 -21.82 8.26 -8.69
CA GLN A 33 -23.22 7.83 -8.70
C GLN A 33 -23.52 6.74 -9.75
N VAL A 34 -22.62 6.52 -10.71
CA VAL A 34 -22.71 5.43 -11.68
C VAL A 34 -21.76 4.32 -11.21
N GLU A 35 -22.15 3.05 -11.30
CA GLU A 35 -21.32 1.89 -10.88
C GLU A 35 -19.89 1.89 -11.46
N ARG A 36 -19.65 2.67 -12.52
CA ARG A 36 -18.36 2.86 -13.18
C ARG A 36 -17.40 3.80 -12.44
N GLY A 37 -17.88 4.69 -11.57
CA GLY A 37 -17.05 5.67 -10.86
C GLY A 37 -16.05 5.03 -9.91
N TRP A 38 -16.46 3.98 -9.19
CA TRP A 38 -15.62 3.25 -8.25
C TRP A 38 -14.43 2.56 -8.92
N SER A 39 -14.66 1.87 -10.04
CA SER A 39 -13.60 1.19 -10.80
C SER A 39 -12.57 2.18 -11.34
N GLN A 40 -13.03 3.33 -11.86
CA GLN A 40 -12.12 4.37 -12.39
C GLN A 40 -11.31 5.05 -11.28
N PHE A 41 -11.90 5.25 -10.10
CA PHE A 41 -11.19 5.78 -8.94
C PHE A 41 -10.11 4.82 -8.44
N ILE A 42 -10.42 3.52 -8.31
CA ILE A 42 -9.46 2.48 -7.91
C ILE A 42 -8.31 2.37 -8.92
N ALA A 43 -8.62 2.35 -10.22
CA ALA A 43 -7.59 2.34 -11.27
C ALA A 43 -6.70 3.60 -11.20
N GLY A 44 -7.29 4.76 -10.93
CA GLY A 44 -6.56 6.02 -10.72
C GLY A 44 -5.62 5.96 -9.52
N ALA A 45 -6.08 5.43 -8.39
CA ALA A 45 -5.26 5.25 -7.19
C ALA A 45 -4.09 4.26 -7.41
N ALA A 46 -4.33 3.17 -8.14
CA ALA A 46 -3.30 2.21 -8.52
C ALA A 46 -2.25 2.85 -9.45
N ALA A 47 -2.68 3.63 -10.45
CA ALA A 47 -1.78 4.36 -11.34
C ALA A 47 -0.97 5.44 -10.59
N LEU A 48 -1.60 6.16 -9.67
CA LEU A 48 -0.96 7.20 -8.85
C LEU A 48 0.15 6.60 -7.96
N SER A 49 -0.19 5.54 -7.22
CA SER A 49 0.76 4.84 -6.35
C SER A 49 1.90 4.19 -7.16
N GLY A 50 1.59 3.54 -8.29
CA GLY A 50 2.60 3.02 -9.21
C GLY A 50 3.54 4.12 -9.73
N GLY A 51 3.00 5.29 -10.09
CA GLY A 51 3.79 6.44 -10.54
C GLY A 51 4.75 6.94 -9.46
N ALA A 52 4.28 7.08 -8.22
CA ALA A 52 5.10 7.46 -7.08
C ALA A 52 6.24 6.47 -6.81
N ILE A 53 5.97 5.16 -6.90
CA ILE A 53 7.00 4.10 -6.74
C ILE A 53 8.07 4.22 -7.83
N VAL A 54 7.70 4.43 -9.09
CA VAL A 54 8.65 4.59 -10.20
C VAL A 54 9.55 5.80 -9.99
N ILE A 55 9.00 6.94 -9.53
CA ILE A 55 9.78 8.14 -9.20
C ILE A 55 10.78 7.85 -8.06
N ALA A 56 10.32 7.19 -6.98
CA ALA A 56 11.16 6.84 -5.85
C ALA A 56 12.32 5.91 -6.27
N LEU A 57 12.04 4.91 -7.10
CA LEU A 57 13.08 4.01 -7.63
C LEU A 57 14.09 4.75 -8.51
N ALA A 58 13.65 5.70 -9.33
CA ALA A 58 14.55 6.53 -10.13
C ALA A 58 15.52 7.34 -9.25
N GLU A 59 15.06 7.86 -8.11
CA GLU A 59 15.88 8.58 -7.14
C GLU A 59 16.86 7.65 -6.40
N VAL A 60 16.43 6.45 -6.02
CA VAL A 60 17.31 5.43 -5.41
C VAL A 60 18.45 5.06 -6.35
N VAL A 61 18.16 4.78 -7.63
CA VAL A 61 19.19 4.49 -8.64
C VAL A 61 20.13 5.68 -8.81
N ALA A 62 19.61 6.91 -8.84
CA ALA A 62 20.43 8.11 -8.93
C ALA A 62 21.37 8.29 -7.73
N ARG A 63 20.93 7.94 -6.52
CA ARG A 63 21.74 7.97 -5.30
C ARG A 63 22.82 6.89 -5.33
N LEU A 64 22.49 5.68 -5.78
CA LEU A 64 23.47 4.60 -5.94
C LEU A 64 24.56 4.98 -6.96
N ASP A 65 24.19 5.56 -8.10
CA ASP A 65 25.15 6.04 -9.09
C ASP A 65 26.11 7.10 -8.53
N ARG A 66 25.61 8.01 -7.69
CA ARG A 66 26.45 9.02 -7.01
C ARG A 66 27.41 8.38 -6.02
N LEU A 67 26.96 7.37 -5.26
CA LEU A 67 27.82 6.64 -4.33
C LEU A 67 28.91 5.85 -5.05
N LEU A 68 28.58 5.20 -6.17
CA LEU A 68 29.55 4.49 -7.00
C LEU A 68 30.56 5.43 -7.66
N ALA A 69 30.13 6.63 -8.09
CA ALA A 69 31.04 7.63 -8.63
C ALA A 69 31.98 8.20 -7.54
N ALA A 70 31.46 8.44 -6.34
CA ALA A 70 32.24 8.90 -5.19
C ALA A 70 33.28 7.85 -4.76
N SER A 71 32.91 6.58 -4.71
CA SER A 71 33.85 5.51 -4.35
C SER A 71 34.97 5.33 -5.37
N ALA A 72 34.67 5.43 -6.67
CA ALA A 72 35.68 5.42 -7.73
C ALA A 72 36.65 6.60 -7.59
N SER A 73 36.14 7.81 -7.32
CA SER A 73 36.98 8.99 -7.11
C SER A 73 37.90 8.86 -5.89
N MET A 74 37.44 8.20 -4.81
CA MET A 74 38.28 7.94 -3.64
C MET A 74 39.37 6.91 -3.94
N ALA A 75 39.05 5.86 -4.71
CA ALA A 75 40.02 4.86 -5.14
C ALA A 75 41.12 5.48 -6.02
N ASP A 76 40.75 6.33 -6.98
CA ASP A 76 41.70 7.03 -7.85
C ASP A 76 42.60 8.00 -7.06
N ALA A 77 42.02 8.74 -6.10
CA ALA A 77 42.79 9.62 -5.22
C ALA A 77 43.78 8.83 -4.36
N SER A 78 43.35 7.70 -3.79
CA SER A 78 44.21 6.81 -3.00
C SER A 78 45.34 6.22 -3.85
N ALA A 79 45.06 5.81 -5.09
CA ALA A 79 46.07 5.30 -6.01
C ALA A 79 47.11 6.38 -6.38
N LYS A 80 46.65 7.61 -6.65
CA LYS A 80 47.53 8.74 -6.95
C LYS A 80 48.41 9.13 -5.77
N GLN A 81 47.89 9.08 -4.55
CA GLN A 81 48.65 9.34 -3.33
C GLN A 81 49.70 8.26 -3.06
N ALA A 82 49.37 6.98 -3.28
CA ALA A 82 50.33 5.88 -3.17
C ALA A 82 51.47 6.01 -4.20
N SER A 83 51.16 6.39 -5.44
CA SER A 83 52.17 6.61 -6.49
C SER A 83 53.07 7.81 -6.18
N ALA A 84 52.53 8.90 -5.62
CA ALA A 84 53.32 10.06 -5.22
C ALA A 84 54.26 9.75 -4.04
N ALA A 85 53.85 8.89 -3.11
CA ALA A 85 54.69 8.44 -2.01
C ALA A 85 55.83 7.50 -2.45
N GLN A 86 55.64 6.74 -3.54
CA GLN A 86 56.71 5.91 -4.12
C GLN A 86 57.68 6.69 -5.02
N ALA A 87 57.28 7.86 -5.50
CA ALA A 87 58.15 8.79 -6.22
C ALA A 87 58.98 9.67 -5.27
N GLU A 88 59.12 9.27 -4.00
CA GLU A 88 60.02 9.93 -3.06
C GLU A 88 61.40 10.06 -3.71
N PRO A 89 61.90 11.29 -3.87
CA PRO A 89 63.08 11.58 -4.65
C PRO A 89 64.27 10.84 -4.04
N GLU A 90 64.92 10.05 -4.89
CA GLU A 90 66.25 9.50 -4.70
C GLU A 90 67.10 10.50 -3.91
N ALA A 91 67.47 10.09 -2.69
CA ALA A 91 67.93 10.95 -1.63
C ALA A 91 68.98 11.98 -2.08
N PRO A 92 68.86 13.27 -1.71
CA PRO A 92 70.01 14.17 -1.74
C PRO A 92 71.07 13.57 -0.82
N SER A 93 72.27 13.41 -1.38
CA SER A 93 73.36 12.62 -0.79
C SER A 93 73.72 13.05 0.64
N PRO A 94 74.20 12.14 1.52
CA PRO A 94 74.46 12.38 2.95
C PRO A 94 75.60 13.38 3.32
N HIS A 95 76.00 14.32 2.47
CA HIS A 95 77.19 15.14 2.68
C HIS A 95 76.89 16.62 2.91
N GLU A 96 76.08 16.97 3.91
CA GLU A 96 76.31 18.23 4.65
C GLU A 96 75.58 18.24 6.00
N ARG A 97 76.08 17.43 6.94
CA ARG A 97 75.82 17.64 8.37
C ARG A 97 76.63 18.85 8.85
N ARG A 98 76.23 20.05 8.43
CA ARG A 98 76.73 21.30 9.00
C ARG A 98 75.99 21.55 10.31
N ALA A 99 76.73 21.49 11.40
CA ALA A 99 76.25 21.76 12.75
C ALA A 99 75.55 23.12 12.82
N ALA A 100 74.24 23.10 13.04
CA ALA A 100 73.45 24.27 13.40
C ALA A 100 73.31 24.33 14.94
N PRO A 101 73.33 25.54 15.52
CA PRO A 101 73.26 25.77 16.97
C PRO A 101 71.88 25.39 17.56
N PRO A 102 71.82 25.16 18.89
CA PRO A 102 70.60 24.69 19.56
C PRO A 102 69.43 25.68 19.43
N PRO A 103 68.18 25.18 19.30
CA PRO A 103 67.00 26.03 19.25
C PRO A 103 66.69 26.66 20.62
N PRO A 104 66.14 27.89 20.66
CA PRO A 104 65.66 28.52 21.88
C PRO A 104 64.43 27.79 22.46
N PRO A 105 64.16 27.98 23.77
CA PRO A 105 63.08 27.29 24.46
C PRO A 105 61.72 27.66 23.86
N GLN A 106 60.95 26.62 23.50
CA GLN A 106 59.56 26.74 23.08
C GLN A 106 58.75 27.32 24.25
N SER A 107 58.22 28.52 24.03
CA SER A 107 57.24 29.14 24.92
C SER A 107 56.04 28.22 25.03
N GLU A 108 55.66 27.91 26.27
CA GLU A 108 54.42 27.26 26.64
C GLU A 108 53.26 27.95 25.92
N GLN A 109 52.76 27.33 24.86
CA GLN A 109 51.54 27.75 24.19
C GLN A 109 50.38 27.36 25.10
N ARG A 110 50.11 28.29 26.02
CA ARG A 110 48.98 28.36 26.92
C ARG A 110 47.73 27.83 26.22
N ALA A 111 47.19 26.73 26.75
CA ALA A 111 45.93 26.17 26.32
C ALA A 111 44.86 27.27 26.30
N ALA A 112 44.35 27.58 25.12
CA ALA A 112 43.14 28.37 24.98
C ALA A 112 41.99 27.56 25.59
N PRO A 113 41.12 28.17 26.40
CA PRO A 113 39.92 27.50 26.89
C PRO A 113 39.03 27.09 25.70
N PRO A 114 38.33 25.94 25.79
CA PRO A 114 37.44 25.49 24.74
C PRO A 114 36.33 26.53 24.48
N PRO A 115 35.88 26.70 23.22
CA PRO A 115 34.75 27.56 22.92
C PRO A 115 33.50 27.09 23.66
N PRO A 116 32.62 28.01 24.10
CA PRO A 116 31.38 27.66 24.78
C PRO A 116 30.53 26.79 23.85
N GLN A 117 30.14 25.61 24.36
CA GLN A 117 29.17 24.76 23.69
C GLN A 117 27.86 25.54 23.53
N PRO A 118 27.19 25.46 22.37
CA PRO A 118 25.87 26.07 22.20
C PRO A 118 24.96 25.54 23.30
N GLU A 119 24.45 26.45 24.14
CA GLU A 119 23.42 26.16 25.12
C GLU A 119 22.31 25.38 24.45
N GLN A 120 22.17 24.14 24.88
CA GLN A 120 21.10 23.24 24.49
C GLN A 120 19.82 23.90 25.00
N ARG A 121 19.18 24.69 24.13
CA ARG A 121 17.95 25.41 24.40
C ARG A 121 16.93 24.41 24.90
N ALA A 122 16.69 24.44 26.21
CA ALA A 122 15.63 23.67 26.85
C ALA A 122 14.35 23.88 26.05
N ALA A 123 13.80 22.78 25.55
CA ALA A 123 12.48 22.78 24.95
C ALA A 123 11.50 23.39 25.97
N PRO A 124 10.55 24.23 25.53
CA PRO A 124 9.53 24.77 26.42
C PRO A 124 8.76 23.61 27.08
N PRO A 125 8.32 23.76 28.34
CA PRO A 125 7.48 22.77 28.98
C PRO A 125 6.24 22.54 28.13
N ALA A 126 5.97 21.28 27.83
CA ALA A 126 4.80 20.86 27.08
C ALA A 126 3.56 21.43 27.78
N ALA A 127 2.87 22.35 27.11
CA ALA A 127 1.54 22.77 27.52
C ALA A 127 0.69 21.50 27.57
N SER A 128 0.16 21.21 28.76
CA SER A 128 -0.79 20.14 28.99
C SER A 128 -1.95 20.31 28.01
N ALA A 129 -1.99 19.49 26.98
CA ALA A 129 -3.16 19.34 26.13
C ALA A 129 -4.32 18.85 27.01
N PRO A 130 -5.54 19.38 26.82
CA PRO A 130 -6.72 18.83 27.49
C PRO A 130 -6.86 17.35 27.11
N PRO A 131 -7.36 16.49 28.02
CA PRO A 131 -7.65 15.10 27.68
C PRO A 131 -8.66 15.11 26.52
N LEU A 132 -8.22 14.65 25.34
CA LEU A 132 -9.14 14.25 24.30
C LEU A 132 -10.10 13.27 24.94
N ALA A 133 -11.37 13.66 24.97
CA ALA A 133 -12.47 12.74 25.19
C ALA A 133 -12.20 11.50 24.35
N ALA A 134 -12.21 10.33 25.00
CA ALA A 134 -12.25 9.06 24.32
C ALA A 134 -13.49 9.08 23.43
N SER A 135 -13.30 9.44 22.15
CA SER A 135 -14.27 9.13 21.12
C SER A 135 -14.45 7.63 21.19
N ALA A 136 -15.63 7.24 21.66
CA ALA A 136 -16.13 5.89 21.58
C ALA A 136 -15.76 5.35 20.20
N MET A 137 -14.96 4.28 20.17
CA MET A 137 -14.76 3.54 18.94
C MET A 137 -16.16 3.17 18.44
N PRO A 138 -16.56 3.54 17.22
CA PRO A 138 -17.72 2.92 16.63
C PRO A 138 -17.44 1.42 16.58
N ASP A 139 -18.44 0.63 16.98
CA ASP A 139 -18.44 -0.82 16.84
C ASP A 139 -17.89 -1.19 15.44
N PRO A 140 -16.98 -2.17 15.33
CA PRO A 140 -16.50 -2.62 14.04
C PRO A 140 -17.71 -3.10 13.24
N MET A 141 -18.07 -2.34 12.21
CA MET A 141 -19.05 -2.79 11.23
C MET A 141 -18.63 -4.19 10.75
N PRO A 142 -19.59 -5.12 10.56
CA PRO A 142 -19.29 -6.40 9.94
C PRO A 142 -18.70 -6.13 8.56
N GLU A 143 -17.40 -6.37 8.46
CA GLU A 143 -16.63 -6.37 7.23
C GLU A 143 -17.37 -7.26 6.23
N SER A 144 -18.00 -6.64 5.22
CA SER A 144 -18.54 -7.33 4.07
C SER A 144 -17.44 -8.24 3.53
N ARG A 145 -17.55 -9.54 3.79
CA ARG A 145 -16.67 -10.55 3.22
C ARG A 145 -16.81 -10.46 1.71
N GLN A 146 -15.92 -9.70 1.10
CA GLN A 146 -15.68 -9.75 -0.32
C GLN A 146 -15.36 -11.21 -0.64
N PRO A 147 -16.18 -11.90 -1.46
CA PRO A 147 -15.86 -13.27 -1.83
C PRO A 147 -14.50 -13.25 -2.50
N ALA A 148 -13.56 -14.00 -1.95
CA ALA A 148 -12.24 -14.17 -2.54
C ALA A 148 -12.41 -14.54 -4.02
N PRO A 149 -11.67 -13.91 -4.94
CA PRO A 149 -11.68 -14.34 -6.33
C PRO A 149 -11.26 -15.81 -6.34
N ALA A 150 -12.14 -16.66 -6.87
CA ALA A 150 -11.84 -18.07 -7.09
C ALA A 150 -10.49 -18.16 -7.84
N PRO A 151 -9.55 -19.02 -7.40
CA PRO A 151 -8.30 -19.20 -8.11
C PRO A 151 -8.62 -19.53 -9.57
N ALA A 152 -8.04 -18.74 -10.47
CA ALA A 152 -8.11 -18.96 -11.90
C ALA A 152 -7.78 -20.44 -12.17
N ALA A 153 -8.80 -21.17 -12.61
CA ALA A 153 -8.67 -22.55 -13.02
C ALA A 153 -7.61 -22.58 -14.13
N ALA A 154 -6.44 -23.10 -13.77
CA ALA A 154 -5.43 -23.47 -14.73
C ALA A 154 -6.10 -24.36 -15.79
N LEU A 155 -5.95 -23.97 -17.05
CA LEU A 155 -6.35 -24.73 -18.23
C LEU A 155 -5.81 -26.17 -18.12
N ALA A 156 -6.66 -27.09 -17.66
CA ALA A 156 -6.45 -28.52 -17.83
C ALA A 156 -7.18 -28.96 -19.12
N PRO A 157 -6.57 -29.85 -19.93
CA PRO A 157 -7.18 -30.34 -21.17
C PRO A 157 -8.47 -31.14 -20.88
N PRO A 158 -9.40 -31.24 -21.84
CA PRO A 158 -10.68 -31.92 -21.62
C PRO A 158 -10.47 -33.42 -21.43
N THR A 159 -10.66 -33.90 -20.20
CA THR A 159 -10.75 -35.33 -19.89
C THR A 159 -12.16 -35.83 -20.25
N PRO A 160 -12.30 -36.90 -21.04
CA PRO A 160 -13.60 -37.41 -21.47
C PRO A 160 -14.42 -37.98 -20.30
N LEU A 161 -15.71 -37.65 -20.32
CA LEU A 161 -16.75 -38.10 -19.39
C LEU A 161 -16.75 -39.62 -19.20
N ARG A 162 -16.68 -40.08 -17.95
CA ARG A 162 -17.08 -41.46 -17.57
C ARG A 162 -18.39 -41.43 -16.77
N PRO A 163 -19.34 -42.35 -17.00
CA PRO A 163 -20.61 -42.37 -16.30
C PRO A 163 -20.54 -43.11 -14.95
N ARG A 164 -21.19 -42.49 -13.96
CA ARG A 164 -21.96 -43.03 -12.81
C ARG A 164 -21.58 -44.40 -12.26
N ARG A 165 -21.20 -44.45 -10.97
CA ARG A 165 -21.58 -45.55 -10.08
C ARG A 165 -21.78 -45.09 -8.64
N GLU A 166 -22.90 -45.55 -8.13
CA GLU A 166 -23.49 -45.41 -6.81
C GLU A 166 -22.78 -46.35 -5.82
N GLU A 167 -22.32 -45.82 -4.68
CA GLU A 167 -21.99 -46.64 -3.51
C GLU A 167 -21.96 -45.81 -2.22
N ALA A 168 -22.82 -46.17 -1.28
CA ALA A 168 -22.73 -45.96 0.15
C ALA A 168 -23.01 -47.33 0.83
N PRO A 169 -22.71 -47.60 2.12
CA PRO A 169 -22.07 -46.80 3.19
C PRO A 169 -20.90 -47.54 3.91
N ALA A 170 -19.97 -46.91 4.65
CA ALA A 170 -19.95 -46.60 6.11
C ALA A 170 -18.48 -46.73 6.63
N PRO A 171 -18.17 -46.55 7.93
CA PRO A 171 -17.97 -45.32 8.70
C PRO A 171 -16.50 -45.17 9.21
N ILE A 172 -16.09 -44.00 9.73
CA ILE A 172 -15.20 -43.82 10.91
C ILE A 172 -14.85 -42.32 11.13
N ALA A 173 -15.10 -41.89 12.37
CA ALA A 173 -14.51 -40.80 13.15
C ALA A 173 -14.69 -39.31 12.75
N ALA A 174 -15.45 -38.62 13.60
CA ALA A 174 -15.65 -37.18 13.67
C ALA A 174 -14.37 -36.38 14.01
N PRO A 175 -14.41 -35.06 13.78
CA PRO A 175 -14.50 -34.18 14.94
C PRO A 175 -15.59 -33.11 14.80
N LYS A 176 -16.32 -32.92 15.91
CA LYS A 176 -17.38 -31.92 16.12
C LYS A 176 -16.96 -30.53 15.62
N ARG A 177 -17.64 -30.04 14.58
CA ARG A 177 -17.80 -28.60 14.33
C ARG A 177 -19.28 -28.36 14.10
N GLN A 178 -19.88 -27.55 14.96
CA GLN A 178 -21.28 -27.13 14.92
C GLN A 178 -21.62 -26.54 13.55
N ALA A 179 -22.13 -27.37 12.66
CA ALA A 179 -23.10 -26.99 11.67
C ALA A 179 -24.37 -27.70 12.12
N ALA A 180 -25.26 -26.97 12.77
CA ALA A 180 -26.63 -27.42 12.97
C ALA A 180 -27.26 -27.54 11.57
N ALA A 181 -27.14 -28.72 10.97
CA ALA A 181 -28.07 -29.18 9.96
C ALA A 181 -29.43 -29.28 10.65
N GLN A 182 -30.28 -28.27 10.43
CA GLN A 182 -31.70 -28.45 10.67
C GLN A 182 -32.18 -29.59 9.75
N PRO A 183 -33.03 -30.51 10.25
CA PRO A 183 -33.59 -31.57 9.44
C PRO A 183 -34.38 -30.99 8.25
N PRO A 184 -34.50 -31.72 7.12
CA PRO A 184 -35.24 -31.25 5.96
C PRO A 184 -36.70 -31.05 6.38
N GLN A 185 -37.12 -29.79 6.49
CA GLN A 185 -38.52 -29.43 6.63
C GLN A 185 -39.11 -29.40 5.22
N ASP A 186 -39.87 -30.45 4.90
CA ASP A 186 -40.81 -30.45 3.78
C ASP A 186 -41.79 -29.29 3.98
N GLY A 187 -41.61 -28.25 3.17
CA GLY A 187 -42.24 -26.94 3.30
C GLY A 187 -41.18 -25.85 3.25
N GLU A 188 -40.53 -25.67 2.08
CA GLU A 188 -39.46 -24.67 1.88
C GLU A 188 -39.95 -23.28 2.31
N GLU A 189 -39.59 -22.87 3.53
CA GLU A 189 -39.65 -21.47 3.91
C GLU A 189 -38.75 -20.71 2.92
N PRO A 190 -39.30 -19.72 2.20
CA PRO A 190 -38.55 -19.05 1.14
C PRO A 190 -37.25 -18.49 1.71
N ARG A 191 -36.14 -18.88 1.10
CA ARG A 191 -34.81 -18.48 1.56
C ARG A 191 -34.48 -17.11 1.00
N GLU A 192 -34.03 -16.21 1.85
CA GLU A 192 -33.51 -14.91 1.41
C GLU A 192 -32.25 -15.10 0.55
N VAL A 193 -32.35 -14.70 -0.72
CA VAL A 193 -31.28 -14.80 -1.73
C VAL A 193 -30.44 -13.53 -1.71
N GLU A 194 -31.10 -12.37 -1.66
CA GLU A 194 -30.45 -11.09 -1.83
C GLU A 194 -31.13 -10.00 -1.00
N ARG A 195 -30.33 -9.08 -0.45
CA ARG A 195 -30.80 -7.94 0.33
C ARG A 195 -30.24 -6.65 -0.24
N TYR A 196 -31.11 -5.70 -0.54
CA TYR A 196 -30.75 -4.38 -1.04
C TYR A 196 -31.28 -3.30 -0.09
N GLN A 197 -30.48 -2.28 0.21
CA GLN A 197 -30.89 -1.15 1.05
C GLN A 197 -30.74 0.14 0.26
N SER A 198 -31.82 0.93 0.18
CA SER A 198 -31.81 2.23 -0.50
C SER A 198 -32.82 3.17 0.14
N GLY A 199 -32.40 4.40 0.43
CA GLY A 199 -33.31 5.47 0.90
C GLY A 199 -34.07 5.14 2.20
N GLY A 200 -33.51 4.34 3.10
CA GLY A 200 -34.21 3.90 4.33
C GLY A 200 -35.15 2.71 4.14
N LEU A 201 -35.26 2.18 2.92
CA LEU A 201 -36.04 0.98 2.60
C LEU A 201 -35.10 -0.22 2.47
N THR A 202 -35.49 -1.36 3.03
CA THR A 202 -34.80 -2.64 2.87
C THR A 202 -35.63 -3.56 2.00
N TYR A 203 -35.06 -4.04 0.89
CA TYR A 203 -35.66 -5.02 -0.01
C TYR A 203 -34.98 -6.36 0.21
N ALA A 204 -35.74 -7.41 0.49
CA ALA A 204 -35.26 -8.79 0.57
C ALA A 204 -35.90 -9.61 -0.55
N MET A 205 -35.07 -10.13 -1.46
CA MET A 205 -35.47 -11.06 -2.52
C MET A 205 -35.34 -12.49 -2.01
N PHE A 206 -36.40 -13.27 -2.18
CA PHE A 206 -36.47 -14.65 -1.76
C PHE A 206 -36.29 -15.61 -2.95
N SER A 207 -35.95 -16.85 -2.66
CA SER A 207 -35.72 -17.92 -3.65
C SER A 207 -36.95 -18.28 -4.47
N ASP A 208 -38.14 -17.96 -3.97
CA ASP A 208 -39.43 -18.12 -4.66
C ASP A 208 -39.73 -16.96 -5.64
N GLY A 209 -38.86 -15.95 -5.74
CA GLY A 209 -39.07 -14.75 -6.54
C GLY A 209 -39.91 -13.66 -5.87
N SER A 210 -40.40 -13.91 -4.65
CA SER A 210 -41.09 -12.90 -3.85
C SER A 210 -40.11 -11.86 -3.30
N VAL A 211 -40.62 -10.67 -3.02
CA VAL A 211 -39.83 -9.54 -2.51
C VAL A 211 -40.51 -8.98 -1.26
N GLU A 212 -39.77 -8.84 -0.16
CA GLU A 212 -40.24 -8.17 1.06
C GLU A 212 -39.61 -6.78 1.15
N LEU A 213 -40.47 -5.76 1.20
CA LEU A 213 -40.11 -4.38 1.46
C LEU A 213 -40.27 -4.11 2.95
N ARG A 214 -39.20 -3.76 3.64
CA ARG A 214 -39.23 -3.25 5.02
C ARG A 214 -39.01 -1.75 5.02
N SER A 215 -39.97 -1.03 5.57
CA SER A 215 -39.92 0.40 5.84
C SER A 215 -40.09 0.65 7.34
N GLU A 216 -39.97 1.92 7.77
CA GLU A 216 -40.22 2.30 9.17
C GLU A 216 -41.66 1.98 9.62
N THR A 217 -42.61 1.97 8.69
CA THR A 217 -44.02 1.70 8.95
C THR A 217 -44.36 0.21 9.04
N GLY A 218 -43.47 -0.68 8.57
CA GLY A 218 -43.70 -2.13 8.61
C GLY A 218 -43.01 -2.90 7.47
N ALA A 219 -43.27 -4.21 7.41
CA ALA A 219 -42.81 -5.09 6.34
C ALA A 219 -44.00 -5.53 5.46
N GLN A 220 -43.86 -5.40 4.15
CA GLN A 220 -44.85 -5.86 3.17
C GLN A 220 -44.19 -6.78 2.15
N ARG A 221 -44.80 -7.95 1.93
CA ARG A 221 -44.31 -8.96 0.98
C ARG A 221 -45.13 -8.95 -0.30
N PHE A 222 -44.44 -8.97 -1.42
CA PHE A 222 -44.97 -8.99 -2.77
C PHE A 222 -44.62 -10.32 -3.43
N SER A 223 -45.54 -10.86 -4.21
CA SER A 223 -45.36 -12.12 -4.92
C SER A 223 -44.29 -12.05 -6.02
N SER A 224 -44.04 -10.84 -6.54
CA SER A 224 -42.99 -10.58 -7.53
C SER A 224 -42.53 -9.12 -7.50
N ILE A 225 -41.41 -8.85 -8.17
CA ILE A 225 -40.91 -7.48 -8.34
C ILE A 225 -41.84 -6.62 -9.21
N GLU A 226 -42.64 -7.23 -10.09
CA GLU A 226 -43.60 -6.53 -10.94
C GLU A 226 -44.75 -5.95 -10.10
N GLU A 227 -45.23 -6.72 -9.12
CA GLU A 227 -46.26 -6.27 -8.18
C GLU A 227 -45.77 -5.10 -7.33
N LEU A 228 -44.54 -5.20 -6.81
CA LEU A 228 -43.89 -4.09 -6.09
C LEU A 228 -43.79 -2.83 -6.97
N ARG A 229 -43.39 -2.97 -8.25
CA ARG A 229 -43.33 -1.83 -9.18
C ARG A 229 -44.70 -1.23 -9.47
N ALA A 230 -45.73 -2.06 -9.65
CA ALA A 230 -47.10 -1.61 -9.89
C ALA A 230 -47.64 -0.81 -8.69
N MET A 231 -47.34 -1.26 -7.47
CA MET A 231 -47.69 -0.52 -6.25
C MET A 231 -46.98 0.84 -6.19
N LEU A 232 -45.67 0.87 -6.45
CA LEU A 232 -44.90 2.13 -6.43
C LEU A 232 -45.39 3.11 -7.50
N ALA A 233 -45.77 2.63 -8.69
CA ALA A 233 -46.34 3.45 -9.75
C ALA A 233 -47.73 4.02 -9.41
N THR A 234 -48.42 3.46 -8.41
CA THR A 234 -49.73 3.96 -7.94
C THR A 234 -49.59 5.03 -6.84
N GLN A 235 -48.39 5.17 -6.25
CA GLN A 235 -48.12 6.16 -5.20
C GLN A 235 -47.55 7.50 -5.71
N GLU A 236 -47.25 7.60 -7.02
CA GLU A 236 -46.96 8.89 -7.69
C GLU A 236 -48.23 9.57 -8.18
#